data_AF-A0A7G8FH80-F1
#
_entry.id   AF-A0A7G8FH80-F1
#
_cell.length_a   1.000
_cell.length_b   1.000
_cell.length_c   1.000
_cell.angle_alpha   90.00
_cell.angle_beta   90.00
_cell.angle_gamma   90.00
#
_symmetry.space_group_name_H-M   'P 1'
#
loop_
_entity.id
_entity.type
_entity.pdbx_description
1 polymer ?
#
loop_
_entity_poly.entity_id
_entity_poly.type
_entity_poly.pdbx_seq_one_letter_code
_entity_poly.pdbx_strand_id
1 'polypeptide(L)'
;MLLVAVLMAGCQSKQPATPANTPTPLVSSCLSGFRMDDLELMVKRCDEAIEQTPDQADLHRDRALVLTLLGDQAKACDDVTTAVSLLKRSSQPVDPMLQHELQVRQSSCKQSRTMAGSD
;
A
#
# COMPACT_ATOMS: atom_id res chain seq x y z
N MET A 1 7.32 -30.38 50.09
CA MET A 1 7.56 -30.69 48.66
C MET A 1 6.34 -31.48 48.19
N LEU A 2 5.53 -30.87 47.31
CA LEU A 2 5.21 -31.34 45.94
C LEU A 2 4.71 -32.81 45.90
N LEU A 3 3.58 -33.19 45.31
CA LEU A 3 2.96 -32.76 44.07
C LEU A 3 1.43 -32.93 44.14
N VAL A 4 0.66 -31.97 43.63
CA VAL A 4 -0.72 -32.18 43.20
C VAL A 4 -0.69 -32.34 41.69
N ALA A 5 -1.01 -33.54 41.20
CA ALA A 5 -1.12 -33.85 39.79
C ALA A 5 -2.47 -33.33 39.25
N VAL A 6 -2.42 -32.33 38.39
CA VAL A 6 -3.59 -31.84 37.65
C VAL A 6 -3.63 -32.56 36.30
N LEU A 7 -4.60 -33.45 36.13
CA LEU A 7 -4.96 -34.06 34.86
C LEU A 7 -5.85 -33.07 34.08
N MET A 8 -5.28 -32.37 33.09
CA MET A 8 -6.07 -31.61 32.11
C MET A 8 -6.47 -32.53 30.95
N ALA A 9 -7.76 -32.86 30.90
CA ALA A 9 -8.40 -33.56 29.79
C ALA A 9 -9.29 -32.59 28.99
N GLY A 10 -9.19 -32.69 27.66
CA GLY A 10 -10.17 -32.18 26.69
C GLY A 10 -9.87 -30.78 26.13
N CYS A 11 -10.02 -30.47 24.84
CA CYS A 11 -10.46 -31.22 23.66
C CYS A 11 -9.67 -30.69 22.43
N GLN A 12 -9.21 -31.59 21.55
CA GLN A 12 -8.65 -31.22 20.25
C GLN A 12 -9.78 -30.84 19.29
N SER A 13 -9.94 -29.56 18.97
CA SER A 13 -10.75 -29.14 17.82
C SER A 13 -9.88 -29.21 16.56
N LYS A 14 -9.81 -30.39 15.94
CA LYS A 14 -9.21 -30.57 14.62
C LYS A 14 -10.17 -29.96 13.60
N GLN A 15 -9.98 -28.69 13.27
CA GLN A 15 -10.73 -28.04 12.20
C GLN A 15 -10.33 -28.65 10.85
N PRO A 16 -11.28 -29.01 9.97
CA PRO A 16 -10.96 -29.41 8.61
C PRO A 16 -10.44 -28.18 7.85
N ALA A 17 -9.25 -28.29 7.28
CA ALA A 17 -8.74 -27.28 6.37
C ALA A 17 -9.59 -27.31 5.08
N THR A 18 -10.51 -26.36 4.95
CA THR A 18 -11.06 -25.99 3.65
C THR A 18 -9.91 -25.40 2.81
N PRO A 19 -9.85 -25.70 1.49
CA PRO A 19 -8.84 -25.11 0.63
C PRO A 19 -9.14 -23.62 0.51
N ALA A 20 -8.43 -22.82 1.30
CA ALA A 20 -8.46 -21.38 1.17
C ALA A 20 -7.90 -21.05 -0.21
N ASN A 21 -8.73 -20.44 -1.06
CA ASN A 21 -8.26 -19.47 -2.05
C ASN A 21 -7.37 -18.51 -1.27
N THR A 22 -6.08 -18.78 -1.21
CA THR A 22 -5.15 -17.97 -0.43
C THR A 22 -4.94 -16.75 -1.28
N PRO A 23 -5.48 -15.56 -0.91
CA PRO A 23 -5.19 -14.36 -1.64
C PRO A 23 -3.67 -14.21 -1.62
N THR A 24 -3.07 -13.99 -2.79
CA THR A 24 -1.65 -13.59 -2.87
C THR A 24 -1.43 -12.52 -1.79
N PRO A 25 -0.45 -12.67 -0.89
CA PRO A 25 -0.27 -11.70 0.18
C PRO A 25 -0.03 -10.33 -0.47
N LEU A 26 -1.01 -9.44 -0.32
CA LEU A 26 -0.91 -8.05 -0.74
C LEU A 26 0.32 -7.48 -0.05
N VAL A 27 1.32 -7.04 -0.81
CA VAL A 27 2.39 -6.21 -0.24
C VAL A 27 1.72 -4.90 0.13
N SER A 28 1.38 -4.77 1.40
CA SER A 28 0.53 -3.67 1.89
C SER A 28 1.24 -2.32 1.83
N SER A 29 2.57 -2.29 1.79
CA SER A 29 3.36 -1.07 1.69
C SER A 29 4.81 -1.35 1.29
N CYS A 30 5.38 -0.51 0.43
CA CYS A 30 6.82 -0.49 0.15
C CYS A 30 7.63 0.30 1.20
N LEU A 31 6.96 0.98 2.14
CA LEU A 31 7.56 1.87 3.13
C LEU A 31 7.99 1.16 4.43
N SER A 32 8.09 -0.17 4.42
CA SER A 32 8.57 -0.92 5.58
C SER A 32 9.98 -0.48 5.96
N GLY A 33 10.14 -0.05 7.21
CA GLY A 33 11.40 0.50 7.71
C GLY A 33 11.76 1.85 7.09
N PHE A 34 10.76 2.68 6.73
CA PHE A 34 10.98 4.02 6.19
C PHE A 34 11.91 4.88 7.06
N ARG A 35 12.88 5.51 6.40
CA ARG A 35 13.86 6.44 6.98
C ARG A 35 14.00 7.63 6.04
N MET A 36 14.00 8.84 6.61
CA MET A 36 14.15 10.07 5.83
C MET A 36 15.51 10.16 5.10
N ASP A 37 16.54 9.48 5.62
CA ASP A 37 17.88 9.50 5.01
C ASP A 37 17.99 8.59 3.76
N ASP A 38 17.00 7.72 3.52
CA ASP A 38 17.07 6.63 2.54
C ASP A 38 16.00 6.75 1.43
N LEU A 39 15.59 7.97 1.06
CA LEU A 39 14.48 8.19 0.13
C LEU A 39 14.72 7.54 -1.26
N GLU A 40 15.94 7.62 -1.81
CA GLU A 40 16.25 6.98 -3.10
C GLU A 40 16.17 5.46 -3.03
N LEU A 41 16.62 4.86 -1.93
CA LEU A 41 16.46 3.42 -1.69
C LEU A 41 14.97 3.07 -1.58
N MET A 42 14.17 3.95 -0.98
CA MET A 42 12.74 3.73 -0.85
C MET A 42 12.03 3.75 -2.20
N VAL A 43 12.41 4.64 -3.12
CA VAL A 43 11.88 4.62 -4.50
C VAL A 43 12.15 3.26 -5.14
N LYS A 44 13.38 2.74 -5.06
CA LYS A 44 13.74 1.42 -5.63
C LYS A 44 12.91 0.28 -5.05
N ARG A 45 12.68 0.28 -3.73
CA ARG A 45 11.83 -0.72 -3.08
C ARG A 45 10.37 -0.63 -3.55
N CYS A 46 9.86 0.58 -3.75
CA CYS A 46 8.54 0.77 -4.30
C CYS A 46 8.46 0.32 -5.76
N ASP A 47 9.50 0.57 -6.57
CA ASP A 47 9.58 0.08 -7.94
C ASP A 47 9.50 -1.46 -7.96
N GLU A 48 10.32 -2.15 -7.16
CA GLU A 48 10.31 -3.61 -7.04
C GLU A 48 8.94 -4.16 -6.59
N ALA A 49 8.27 -3.48 -5.67
CA ALA A 49 6.94 -3.88 -5.20
C ALA A 49 5.87 -3.69 -6.29
N ILE A 50 5.92 -2.57 -7.04
CA ILE A 50 5.01 -2.29 -8.15
C ILE A 50 5.21 -3.30 -9.27
N GLU A 51 6.45 -3.68 -9.58
CA GLU A 51 6.73 -4.72 -10.58
C GLU A 51 6.11 -6.07 -10.20
N GLN A 52 6.15 -6.42 -8.91
CA GLN A 52 5.57 -7.67 -8.41
C GLN A 52 4.04 -7.64 -8.37
N THR A 53 3.45 -6.46 -8.12
CA THR A 53 2.01 -6.30 -7.88
C THR A 53 1.49 -4.99 -8.48
N PRO A 54 1.41 -4.89 -9.82
CA PRO A 54 1.17 -3.63 -10.53
C PRO A 54 -0.27 -3.10 -10.40
N ASP A 55 -1.16 -3.87 -9.80
CA ASP A 55 -2.56 -3.55 -9.57
C ASP A 55 -2.88 -3.05 -8.15
N GLN A 56 -1.86 -2.82 -7.32
CA GLN A 56 -2.02 -2.27 -5.97
C GLN A 56 -1.88 -0.73 -5.95
N ALA A 57 -2.99 -0.02 -5.71
CA ALA A 57 -3.00 1.45 -5.65
C ALA A 57 -2.10 2.01 -4.53
N ASP A 58 -2.01 1.33 -3.40
CA ASP A 58 -1.20 1.72 -2.22
C ASP A 58 0.29 1.86 -2.55
N LEU A 59 0.83 0.99 -3.41
CA LEU A 59 2.24 1.04 -3.77
C LEU A 59 2.59 2.29 -4.60
N HIS A 60 1.69 2.69 -5.51
CA HIS A 60 1.82 3.95 -6.23
C HIS A 60 1.65 5.15 -5.29
N ARG A 61 0.71 5.08 -4.35
CA ARG A 61 0.51 6.11 -3.32
C ARG A 61 1.77 6.29 -2.46
N ASP A 62 2.41 5.18 -2.08
CA ASP A 62 3.63 5.18 -1.27
C ASP A 62 4.83 5.71 -2.06
N ARG A 63 5.01 5.30 -3.32
CA ARG A 63 6.07 5.86 -4.17
C ARG A 63 5.87 7.36 -4.40
N ALA A 64 4.63 7.80 -4.60
CA ALA A 64 4.30 9.23 -4.72
C ALA A 64 4.72 10.03 -3.47
N LEU A 65 4.49 9.49 -2.27
CA LEU A 65 4.93 10.13 -1.02
C LEU A 65 6.46 10.33 -1.01
N VAL A 66 7.22 9.29 -1.35
CA VAL A 66 8.69 9.33 -1.35
C VAL A 66 9.21 10.29 -2.42
N LEU A 67 8.63 10.26 -3.62
CA LEU A 67 8.98 11.17 -4.72
C LEU A 67 8.70 12.63 -4.35
N THR A 68 7.60 12.90 -3.65
CA THR A 68 7.33 14.23 -3.11
C THR A 68 8.39 14.68 -2.10
N LEU A 69 8.85 13.79 -1.22
CA LEU A 69 9.91 14.10 -0.27
C LEU A 69 11.27 14.34 -0.95
N LEU A 70 11.50 13.71 -2.11
CA LEU A 70 12.66 13.96 -2.98
C LEU A 70 12.51 15.23 -3.85
N GLY A 71 11.34 15.87 -3.86
CA GLY A 71 11.04 17.02 -4.71
C GLY A 71 10.68 16.68 -6.17
N ASP A 72 10.58 15.40 -6.52
CA ASP A 72 10.14 14.95 -7.85
C ASP A 72 8.61 14.95 -7.95
N GLN A 73 8.04 16.16 -7.92
CA GLN A 73 6.59 16.37 -7.89
C GLN A 73 5.90 15.89 -9.16
N ALA A 74 6.57 15.93 -10.31
CA ALA A 74 6.01 15.48 -11.57
C ALA A 74 5.73 13.97 -11.52
N LYS A 75 6.73 13.16 -11.18
CA LYS A 75 6.54 11.71 -11.04
C LYS A 75 5.59 11.34 -9.91
N ALA A 76 5.62 12.07 -8.79
CA ALA A 76 4.65 11.86 -7.72
C ALA A 76 3.20 12.04 -8.21
N CYS A 77 2.94 13.04 -9.06
CA CYS A 77 1.62 13.27 -9.65
C CYS A 77 1.20 12.20 -10.67
N ASP A 78 2.15 11.62 -11.40
CA ASP A 78 1.90 10.48 -12.30
C ASP A 78 1.48 9.23 -11.50
N ASP A 79 2.16 8.97 -10.39
CA ASP A 79 1.79 7.88 -9.48
C ASP A 79 0.42 8.08 -8.83
N VAL A 80 0.11 9.29 -8.36
CA VAL A 80 -1.23 9.61 -7.84
C VAL A 80 -2.30 9.36 -8.91
N THR A 81 -2.03 9.72 -10.17
CA THR A 81 -2.95 9.49 -11.29
C THR A 81 -3.16 8.00 -11.55
N THR A 82 -2.08 7.22 -11.48
CA THR A 82 -2.10 5.77 -11.62
C THR A 82 -2.90 5.12 -10.47
N ALA A 83 -2.63 5.51 -9.23
CA ALA A 83 -3.34 5.02 -8.04
C ALA A 83 -4.85 5.31 -8.09
N VAL A 84 -5.26 6.52 -8.47
CA VAL A 84 -6.69 6.85 -8.65
C VAL A 84 -7.32 5.98 -9.75
N SER A 85 -6.60 5.73 -10.84
CA SER A 85 -7.08 4.89 -11.95
C SER A 85 -7.19 3.41 -11.55
N LEU A 86 -6.32 2.94 -10.66
CA LEU A 86 -6.36 1.61 -10.05
C LEU A 86 -7.59 1.43 -9.16
N LEU A 87 -7.86 2.39 -8.27
CA LEU A 87 -9.04 2.34 -7.41
C LEU A 87 -10.35 2.32 -8.20
N LYS A 88 -10.44 3.09 -9.29
CA LYS A 88 -11.64 3.12 -10.15
C LYS A 88 -11.93 1.80 -10.86
N ARG A 89 -10.90 1.01 -11.18
CA ARG A 89 -11.04 -0.28 -11.85
C ARG A 89 -11.07 -1.46 -10.89
N SER A 90 -10.78 -1.24 -9.60
CA SER A 90 -10.78 -2.28 -8.60
C SER A 90 -12.20 -2.82 -8.38
N SER A 91 -12.33 -4.14 -8.34
CA SER A 91 -13.56 -4.81 -7.90
C SER A 91 -13.62 -5.00 -6.38
N GLN A 92 -12.52 -4.72 -5.67
CA GLN A 92 -12.44 -4.85 -4.23
C GLN A 92 -12.96 -3.59 -3.54
N PRO A 93 -13.52 -3.70 -2.33
CA PRO A 93 -13.81 -2.54 -1.49
C PRO A 93 -12.55 -1.69 -1.31
N VAL A 94 -12.70 -0.39 -1.55
CA VAL A 94 -11.61 0.58 -1.39
C VAL A 94 -11.70 1.20 0.00
N ASP A 95 -10.55 1.36 0.68
CA ASP A 95 -10.48 2.13 1.91
C ASP A 95 -10.89 3.59 1.63
N PRO A 96 -11.96 4.11 2.26
CA PRO A 96 -12.41 5.49 2.05
C PRO A 96 -11.34 6.53 2.36
N MET A 97 -10.43 6.26 3.30
CA MET A 97 -9.32 7.15 3.64
C MET A 97 -8.31 7.23 2.50
N LEU A 98 -7.92 6.09 1.94
CA LEU A 98 -7.03 6.04 0.77
C LEU A 98 -7.66 6.75 -0.43
N GLN A 99 -8.94 6.50 -0.68
CA GLN A 99 -9.68 7.17 -1.75
C GLN A 99 -9.68 8.69 -1.57
N HIS A 100 -9.99 9.16 -0.36
CA HIS A 100 -10.02 10.58 -0.06
C HIS A 100 -8.63 11.22 -0.20
N GLU A 101 -7.59 10.59 0.36
CA GLU A 101 -6.21 11.07 0.25
C GLU A 101 -5.80 11.26 -1.22
N LEU A 102 -6.02 10.24 -2.05
CA LEU A 102 -5.62 10.28 -3.46
C LEU A 102 -6.41 11.32 -4.26
N GLN A 103 -7.68 11.56 -3.92
CA GLN A 103 -8.48 12.64 -4.54
C GLN A 103 -7.94 14.02 -4.18
N VAL A 104 -7.55 14.25 -2.92
CA VAL A 104 -6.94 15.51 -2.49
C VAL A 104 -5.63 15.73 -3.23
N ARG A 105 -4.73 14.74 -3.24
CA ARG A 105 -3.45 14.82 -3.96
C ARG A 105 -3.65 15.06 -5.46
N GLN A 106 -4.60 14.36 -6.08
CA GLN A 106 -4.90 14.57 -7.50
C GLN A 106 -5.38 16.00 -7.78
N SER A 107 -6.16 16.59 -6.87
CA SER A 107 -6.63 17.97 -6.98
C SER A 107 -5.46 18.95 -6.88
N SER A 108 -4.54 18.75 -5.93
CA SER A 108 -3.31 19.54 -5.82
C SER A 108 -2.41 19.43 -7.07
N CYS A 109 -2.28 18.22 -7.64
CA CYS A 109 -1.53 18.01 -8.88
C CYS A 109 -2.15 18.76 -10.07
N LYS A 110 -3.48 18.72 -10.22
CA LYS A 110 -4.19 19.49 -11.26
C LYS A 110 -3.98 20.99 -11.09
N GLN A 111 -4.18 21.50 -9.87
CA GLN A 111 -3.97 22.91 -9.57
C GLN A 111 -2.54 23.35 -9.89
N SER A 112 -1.54 22.54 -9.54
CA SER A 112 -0.14 22.85 -9.82
C SER A 112 0.14 22.94 -11.32
N ARG A 113 -0.47 22.05 -12.13
CA ARG A 113 -0.38 22.12 -13.60
C ARG A 113 -1.08 23.35 -14.18
N THR A 114 -2.26 23.71 -13.66
CA THR A 114 -2.95 24.96 -14.05
C THR A 114 -2.06 26.17 -13.82
N MET A 115 -1.43 26.25 -12.65
CA MET A 115 -0.54 27.36 -12.28
C MET A 115 0.74 27.40 -13.14
N ALA A 116 1.21 26.24 -13.60
CA ALA A 116 2.34 26.13 -14.53
C ALA A 116 1.96 26.39 -16.00
N GLY A 117 0.66 26.53 -16.33
CA GLY A 117 0.18 26.70 -17.70
C GLY A 117 0.33 25.43 -18.57
N SER A 118 0.35 24.25 -17.95
CA SER A 118 0.61 22.96 -18.60
C SER A 118 -0.62 22.03 -18.62
N ASP A 119 -1.82 22.60 -18.58
CA ASP A 119 -3.10 21.88 -18.61
C ASP A 119 -3.71 21.79 -20.02
#